data_AF-A0A3A0FU92-F1
#
_entry.id   AF-A0A3A0FU92-F1
#
_cell.length_a   1.000
_cell.length_b   1.000
_cell.length_c   1.000
_cell.angle_alpha   90.00
_cell.angle_beta   90.00
_cell.angle_gamma   90.00
#
_symmetry.space_group_name_H-M   'P 1'
#
loop_
_entity.id
_entity.type
_entity.pdbx_description
1 polymer ?
#
loop_
_entity_poly.entity_id
_entity_poly.type
_entity_poly.pdbx_seq_one_letter_code
_entity_poly.pdbx_strand_id
1 'polypeptide(L)'
;MSAVRLPILLLAMASLLLALGGGLARLGLPLGPLPAGAVLLHGPLLLVGFLGTLIGLERAVGLGRPWGYAAPVLAGASALGAALVGDT
;
A
#
# COMPACT_ATOMS: atom_id res chain seq x y z
N MET A 1 11.05 -15.54 9.65
CA MET A 1 10.18 -15.09 8.52
C MET A 1 11.00 -15.18 7.25
N SER A 2 10.52 -15.81 6.18
CA SER A 2 11.26 -15.88 4.91
C SER A 2 11.51 -14.47 4.38
N ALA A 3 12.76 -14.15 3.99
CA ALA A 3 13.19 -12.80 3.60
C ALA A 3 12.32 -12.15 2.51
N VAL A 4 11.70 -12.94 1.63
CA VAL A 4 10.83 -12.48 0.52
C VAL A 4 9.52 -11.83 0.99
N ARG A 5 9.03 -12.16 2.19
CA ARG A 5 7.72 -11.67 2.67
C ARG A 5 7.80 -10.28 3.29
N LEU A 6 8.95 -9.95 3.87
CA LEU A 6 9.16 -8.69 4.57
C LEU A 6 9.00 -7.47 3.64
N PRO A 7 9.59 -7.43 2.42
CA PRO A 7 9.38 -6.33 1.50
C PRO A 7 7.91 -6.10 1.12
N ILE A 8 7.15 -7.18 0.91
CA ILE A 8 5.73 -7.10 0.53
C ILE A 8 4.90 -6.53 1.69
N LEU A 9 5.21 -6.94 2.93
CA LEU A 9 4.62 -6.37 4.13
C LEU A 9 4.95 -4.88 4.28
N LEU A 10 6.18 -4.48 3.97
CA LEU A 10 6.58 -3.07 3.99
C LEU A 10 5.81 -2.24 2.95
N LEU A 11 5.54 -2.77 1.75
CA LEU A 11 4.68 -2.11 0.77
C LEU A 11 3.26 -1.88 1.33
N ALA A 12 2.70 -2.90 1.97
CA ALA A 12 1.38 -2.82 2.59
C ALA A 12 1.33 -1.79 3.73
N MET A 13 2.35 -1.76 4.60
CA MET A 13 2.44 -0.81 5.71
C MET A 13 2.68 0.62 5.25
N ALA A 14 3.57 0.83 4.28
CA ALA A 14 3.76 2.16 3.70
C ALA A 14 2.45 2.69 3.08
N SER A 15 1.71 1.84 2.37
CA SER A 15 0.40 2.20 1.82
C SER A 15 -0.59 2.59 2.91
N LEU A 16 -0.67 1.80 3.99
CA LEU A 16 -1.54 2.08 5.14
C LEU A 16 -1.23 3.43 5.78
N LEU A 17 0.05 3.72 6.03
CA LEU A 17 0.47 4.97 6.69
C LEU A 17 0.15 6.20 5.83
N LEU A 18 0.46 6.13 4.52
CA LEU A 18 0.13 7.22 3.59
C LEU A 18 -1.38 7.41 3.46
N ALA A 19 -2.14 6.32 3.39
CA ALA A 19 -3.59 6.39 3.28
C ALA A 19 -4.26 6.93 4.53
N LEU A 20 -3.81 6.50 5.72
CA LEU A 20 -4.29 7.00 7.00
C LEU A 20 -3.99 8.49 7.14
N GLY A 21 -2.77 8.91 6.81
CA GLY A 21 -2.40 10.32 6.75
C GLY A 21 -3.30 11.08 5.76
N GLY A 22 -3.43 10.61 4.53
CA GLY A 22 -4.27 11.23 3.51
C GLY A 22 -5.75 11.36 3.93
N GLY A 23 -6.30 10.33 4.56
CA GLY A 23 -7.68 10.33 5.06
C GLY A 23 -7.89 11.28 6.24
N LEU A 24 -6.96 11.30 7.20
CA LEU A 24 -6.99 12.24 8.32
C LEU A 24 -6.82 13.69 7.85
N ALA A 25 -5.98 13.94 6.84
CA ALA A 25 -5.86 15.25 6.20
C ALA A 25 -7.18 15.68 5.52
N ARG A 26 -7.91 14.75 4.89
CA ARG A 26 -9.26 15.05 4.35
C ARG A 26 -10.29 15.37 5.42
N LEU A 27 -10.11 14.86 6.64
CA LEU A 27 -10.95 15.21 7.79
C LEU A 27 -10.60 16.58 8.40
N GLY A 28 -9.65 17.32 7.81
CA GLY A 28 -9.23 18.64 8.27
C GLY A 28 -8.21 18.61 9.40
N LEU A 29 -7.64 17.44 9.73
CA LEU A 29 -6.61 17.35 10.76
C LEU A 29 -5.30 17.93 10.20
N PRO A 30 -4.60 18.82 10.94
CA PRO A 30 -3.37 19.46 10.47
C PRO A 30 -2.22 18.46 10.48
N LEU A 31 -2.10 17.70 9.40
CA LEU A 31 -1.00 16.77 9.23
C LEU A 31 0.16 17.51 8.58
N GLY A 32 1.39 17.05 8.85
CA GLY A 32 2.58 17.54 8.16
C GLY A 32 2.51 17.30 6.64
N PRO A 33 3.54 17.72 5.90
CA PRO A 33 3.57 17.57 4.45
C PRO A 33 3.39 16.09 4.06
N LEU A 34 2.38 15.84 3.23
CA LEU A 34 2.05 14.55 2.65
C LEU A 34 2.06 14.67 1.13
N PRO A 35 2.43 13.60 0.39
CA PRO A 35 2.28 13.58 -1.06
C PRO A 35 0.84 13.92 -1.46
N ALA A 36 0.64 14.73 -2.50
CA ALA A 36 -0.70 15.11 -2.96
C ALA A 36 -1.51 13.86 -3.34
N GLY A 37 -0.84 12.89 -3.98
CA GLY A 37 -1.41 11.59 -4.32
C GLY A 37 -1.91 10.81 -3.09
N ALA A 38 -1.26 10.93 -1.92
CA ALA A 38 -1.70 10.25 -0.71
C ALA A 38 -3.06 10.79 -0.19
N VAL A 39 -3.28 12.09 -0.28
CA VAL A 39 -4.55 12.73 0.13
C VAL A 39 -5.65 12.42 -0.89
N LEU A 40 -5.34 12.56 -2.19
CA LEU A 40 -6.27 12.31 -3.29
C LEU A 40 -6.66 10.83 -3.40
N LEU A 41 -5.73 9.91 -3.14
CA LEU A 41 -5.92 8.47 -3.34
C LEU A 41 -5.90 7.66 -2.04
N HIS A 42 -6.23 8.28 -0.89
CA HIS A 42 -6.27 7.57 0.41
C HIS A 42 -7.15 6.30 0.38
N GLY A 43 -8.32 6.33 -0.28
CA GLY A 43 -9.19 5.16 -0.44
C GLY A 43 -8.51 4.03 -1.24
N PRO A 44 -8.07 4.27 -2.48
CA PRO A 44 -7.28 3.31 -3.25
C PRO A 44 -6.03 2.79 -2.53
N LEU A 45 -5.32 3.63 -1.77
CA LEU A 45 -4.17 3.20 -0.97
C LEU A 45 -4.57 2.23 0.16
N LEU A 46 -5.70 2.47 0.85
CA LEU A 46 -6.24 1.52 1.84
C LEU A 46 -6.65 0.20 1.18
N LEU A 47 -7.38 0.25 0.05
CA LEU A 47 -7.97 -0.93 -0.56
C LEU A 47 -6.97 -1.75 -1.37
N VAL A 48 -6.23 -1.13 -2.28
CA VAL A 48 -5.31 -1.82 -3.20
C VAL A 48 -3.93 -1.94 -2.56
N GLY A 49 -3.41 -0.84 -2.01
CA GLY A 49 -2.06 -0.78 -1.47
C GLY A 49 -1.88 -1.55 -0.16
N PHE A 50 -2.82 -1.43 0.78
CA PHE A 50 -2.77 -2.15 2.05
C PHE A 50 -3.54 -3.48 2.00
N LEU A 51 -4.88 -3.45 1.93
CA LEU A 51 -5.71 -4.64 2.08
C LEU A 51 -5.48 -5.66 0.96
N GLY A 52 -5.44 -5.21 -0.30
CA GLY A 52 -5.17 -6.05 -1.47
C GLY A 52 -3.80 -6.72 -1.41
N THR A 53 -2.77 -5.99 -1.00
CA THR A 53 -1.43 -6.53 -0.77
C THR A 53 -1.40 -7.55 0.36
N LEU A 54 -2.03 -7.26 1.50
CA LEU A 54 -2.03 -8.14 2.68
C LEU A 54 -2.78 -9.44 2.41
N ILE A 55 -4.01 -9.35 1.87
CA ILE A 55 -4.80 -10.51 1.48
C ILE A 55 -4.08 -11.31 0.40
N GLY A 56 -3.51 -10.64 -0.61
CA GLY A 56 -2.73 -11.29 -1.65
C GLY A 56 -1.52 -12.04 -1.10
N LEU A 57 -0.84 -11.46 -0.11
CA LEU A 57 0.30 -12.08 0.57
C LEU A 57 -0.14 -13.31 1.38
N GLU A 58 -1.21 -13.22 2.17
CA GLU A 58 -1.78 -14.36 2.90
C GLU A 58 -2.14 -15.51 1.95
N ARG A 59 -2.81 -15.18 0.84
CA ARG A 59 -3.17 -16.15 -0.21
C ARG A 59 -1.93 -16.76 -0.87
N ALA A 60 -0.90 -15.97 -1.15
CA ALA A 60 0.36 -16.46 -1.71
C ALA A 60 1.09 -17.41 -0.75
N VAL A 61 1.05 -17.12 0.56
CA VAL A 61 1.59 -18.02 1.59
C VAL A 61 0.80 -19.33 1.64
N GLY A 62 -0.54 -19.27 1.62
CA GLY A 62 -1.40 -20.45 1.60
C GLY A 62 -1.25 -21.30 0.32
N LEU A 63 -0.98 -20.65 -0.81
CA LEU A 63 -0.74 -21.33 -2.09
C LEU A 63 0.61 -22.07 -2.13
N GLY A 64 1.63 -21.56 -1.43
CA GLY A 64 2.96 -22.18 -1.37
C GLY A 64 3.75 -22.14 -2.69
N ARG A 65 3.30 -21.39 -3.70
CA ARG A 65 3.94 -21.29 -5.03
C ARG A 65 4.55 -19.89 -5.25
N PRO A 66 5.75 -19.77 -5.84
CA PRO A 66 6.45 -18.49 -5.97
C PRO A 66 5.72 -17.48 -6.86
N TRP A 67 4.99 -17.94 -7.88
CA TRP A 67 4.21 -17.05 -8.75
C TRP A 67 3.05 -16.36 -8.02
N GLY A 68 2.58 -16.92 -6.89
CA GLY A 68 1.51 -16.33 -6.09
C GLY A 68 1.87 -14.96 -5.52
N TYR A 69 3.16 -14.66 -5.35
CA TYR A 69 3.64 -13.38 -4.83
C TYR A 69 3.61 -12.25 -5.86
N ALA A 70 3.39 -12.52 -7.15
CA ALA A 70 3.32 -11.47 -8.17
C ALA A 70 2.14 -10.51 -7.93
N ALA A 71 0.98 -11.05 -7.56
CA ALA A 71 -0.22 -10.26 -7.30
C ALA A 71 -0.04 -9.24 -6.15
N PRO A 72 0.36 -9.64 -4.92
CA PRO A 72 0.55 -8.68 -3.84
C PRO A 72 1.71 -7.70 -4.10
N VAL A 73 2.78 -8.11 -4.79
CA VAL A 73 3.86 -7.18 -5.17
C VAL A 73 3.34 -6.09 -6.10
N LEU A 74 2.59 -6.45 -7.14
CA LEU A 74 2.03 -5.48 -8.09
C LEU A 74 0.98 -4.57 -7.44
N ALA A 75 0.15 -5.11 -6.55
CA ALA A 75 -0.84 -4.33 -5.81
C ALA A 75 -0.18 -3.25 -4.95
N GLY A 76 0.79 -3.63 -4.11
CA GLY A 76 1.50 -2.69 -3.24
C GLY A 76 2.33 -1.67 -4.02
N ALA A 77 3.06 -2.11 -5.06
CA ALA A 77 3.92 -1.23 -5.85
C ALA A 77 3.12 -0.21 -6.68
N SER A 78 2.01 -0.62 -7.31
CA SER A 78 1.19 0.28 -8.13
C SER A 78 0.51 1.37 -7.29
N ALA A 79 -0.04 1.00 -6.12
CA ALA A 79 -0.69 1.95 -5.23
C ALA A 79 0.30 2.96 -4.65
N LEU A 80 1.48 2.51 -4.18
CA LEU A 80 2.53 3.39 -3.69
C LEU A 80 3.09 4.29 -4.78
N GLY A 81 3.33 3.75 -5.98
CA GLY A 81 3.75 4.53 -7.13
C GLY A 81 2.76 5.66 -7.43
N ALA A 82 1.46 5.35 -7.47
CA ALA A 82 0.41 6.33 -7.73
C ALA A 82 0.37 7.46 -6.66
N ALA A 83 0.67 7.14 -5.40
CA ALA A 83 0.71 8.14 -4.34
C ALA A 83 1.91 9.10 -4.46
N LEU A 84 3.04 8.62 -4.96
CA LEU A 84 4.28 9.40 -5.10
C LEU A 84 4.36 10.19 -6.41
N VAL A 85 3.67 9.74 -7.47
CA VAL A 85 3.67 10.42 -8.79
C VAL A 85 2.83 11.69 -8.78
N GLY A 86 1.89 11.86 -7.85
CA GLY A 86 1.03 13.05 -7.79
C GLY A 86 1.75 14.40 -7.58
N ASP A 87 3.06 14.37 -7.35
CA ASP A 87 3.89 15.54 -7.05
C ASP A 87 4.85 15.95 -8.21
N THR A 88 4.84 15.24 -9.34
CA THR A 88 5.59 15.60 -10.58
C THR A 88 4.70 16.34 -11.58
#